data_AF-A0A1C6X968-F1
#
_entry.id   AF-A0A1C6X968-F1
#
_cell.length_a   1.000
_cell.length_b   1.000
_cell.length_c   1.000
_cell.angle_alpha   90.00
_cell.angle_beta   90.00
_cell.angle_gamma   90.00
#
_symmetry.space_group_name_H-M   'P 1'
#
loop_
_entity.id
_entity.type
_entity.pdbx_description
1 polymer ?
#
loop_
_entity_poly.entity_id
_entity_poly.type
_entity_poly.pdbx_seq_one_letter_code
_entity_poly.pdbx_strand_id
1 'polypeptide(L)'
;MSDNKGAYLIFDNASNGSLFIAWKKEKVENALLYIKPTKNVPEFKFTCNNGKYELIRNLQSDKKIFFSGICQFIKEARDIKGKITLLPYLENGFPIKVNIYFLKGNNVVQLKSGESFDLEGVDASTVLPYGSSSLQVKTMSKDMFVGKGNSEGASISF
;
A
#
# COMPACT_ATOMS: atom_id res chain seq x y z
N MET A 1 5.12 15.38 18.87
CA MET A 1 6.26 15.16 17.96
C MET A 1 5.80 14.16 16.90
N SER A 2 5.25 14.65 15.79
CA SER A 2 4.71 13.76 14.76
C SER A 2 5.86 13.21 13.93
N ASP A 3 6.27 11.97 14.18
CA ASP A 3 7.20 11.23 13.34
C ASP A 3 6.64 11.12 11.92
N ASN A 4 6.95 12.11 11.07
CA ASN A 4 6.67 12.11 9.63
C ASN A 4 7.80 11.43 8.85
N LYS A 5 8.73 10.78 9.54
CA LYS A 5 9.82 10.03 8.92
C LYS A 5 9.30 8.68 8.48
N GLY A 6 9.36 8.40 7.19
CA GLY A 6 8.90 7.13 6.64
C GLY A 6 8.90 7.11 5.12
N ALA A 7 8.13 6.19 4.57
CA ALA A 7 7.97 6.07 3.13
C ALA A 7 6.58 6.53 2.72
N TYR A 8 6.52 7.30 1.64
CA TYR A 8 5.28 7.85 1.08
C TYR A 8 5.07 7.29 -0.32
N LEU A 9 3.88 6.79 -0.60
CA LEU A 9 3.51 6.39 -1.95
C LEU A 9 3.02 7.63 -2.70
N ILE A 10 3.75 8.03 -3.74
CA ILE A 10 3.41 9.17 -4.59
C ILE A 10 3.02 8.64 -5.96
N PHE A 11 1.92 9.16 -6.51
CA PHE A 11 1.58 8.97 -7.90
C PHE A 11 2.10 10.15 -8.72
N ASP A 12 2.78 9.83 -9.82
CA ASP A 12 3.27 10.80 -10.78
C ASP A 12 2.59 10.52 -12.12
N ASN A 13 2.05 11.55 -12.77
CA ASN A 13 1.37 11.38 -14.05
C ASN A 13 2.36 11.25 -15.23
N ALA A 14 3.67 11.40 -15.00
CA ALA A 14 4.68 11.18 -16.02
C ALA A 14 4.67 9.73 -16.53
N SER A 15 4.98 9.57 -17.82
CA SER A 15 5.12 8.27 -18.48
C SER A 15 3.88 7.36 -18.33
N ASN A 16 2.69 7.89 -18.66
CA ASN A 16 1.40 7.17 -18.58
C ASN A 16 1.01 6.77 -17.15
N GLY A 17 1.46 7.52 -16.14
CA GLY A 17 1.21 7.26 -14.73
C GLY A 17 2.21 6.25 -14.14
N SER A 18 2.93 6.67 -13.09
CA SER A 18 3.88 5.84 -12.36
C SER A 18 3.75 6.03 -10.85
N LEU A 19 3.94 4.95 -10.08
CA LEU A 19 3.97 4.99 -8.62
C LEU A 19 5.40 5.00 -8.15
N PHE A 20 5.69 5.94 -7.25
CA PHE A 20 6.99 6.09 -6.62
C PHE A 20 6.86 5.94 -5.11
N ILE A 21 7.77 5.20 -4.50
CA ILE A 21 7.99 5.21 -3.06
C ILE A 21 9.04 6.27 -2.74
N ALA A 22 8.65 7.28 -1.96
CA ALA A 22 9.50 8.38 -1.52
C ALA A 22 9.76 8.26 -0.02
N TRP A 23 10.98 7.87 0.34
CA TRP A 23 11.52 7.90 1.68
C TRP A 23 11.88 9.32 2.07
N LYS A 24 11.08 9.91 2.95
CA LYS A 24 11.29 11.28 3.43
C LYS A 24 11.27 11.30 4.96
N LYS A 25 12.02 12.24 5.52
CA LYS A 25 12.01 12.53 6.97
C LYS A 25 10.90 13.52 7.35
N GLU A 26 10.19 14.02 6.34
CA GLU A 26 9.18 15.06 6.42
C GLU A 26 7.89 14.59 5.75
N LYS A 27 6.78 15.26 6.09
CA LYS A 27 5.47 14.94 5.53
C LYS A 27 5.44 15.30 4.05
N VAL A 28 5.05 14.35 3.21
CA VAL A 28 4.82 14.59 1.80
C VAL A 28 3.35 14.90 1.56
N GLU A 29 3.07 16.04 0.95
CA GLU A 29 1.73 16.40 0.47
C GLU A 29 1.43 15.65 -0.83
N ASN A 30 0.18 15.20 -1.02
CA ASN A 30 -0.27 14.37 -2.14
C ASN A 30 0.22 12.90 -2.15
N ALA A 31 0.65 12.39 -1.00
CA ALA A 31 0.91 10.96 -0.87
C ALA A 31 -0.39 10.16 -0.71
N LEU A 32 -0.45 8.99 -1.34
CA LEU A 32 -1.58 8.06 -1.31
C LEU A 32 -1.56 7.18 -0.06
N LEU A 33 -0.38 6.69 0.29
CA LEU A 33 -0.13 5.81 1.43
C LEU A 33 1.10 6.29 2.17
N TYR A 34 1.13 6.01 3.47
CA TYR A 34 2.27 6.29 4.32
C TYR A 34 2.70 5.03 5.07
N ILE A 35 3.99 4.76 5.10
CA ILE A 35 4.60 3.72 5.91
C ILE A 35 5.33 4.39 7.04
N LYS A 36 4.87 4.12 8.25
CA LYS A 36 5.56 4.48 9.48
C LYS A 36 6.46 3.32 9.89
N PRO A 37 7.78 3.42 9.72
CA PRO A 37 8.68 2.40 10.20
C PRO A 37 8.62 2.32 11.73
N THR A 38 8.54 1.11 12.29
CA THR A 38 8.65 0.91 13.74
C THR A 38 10.11 0.71 14.16
N LYS A 39 10.96 0.24 13.24
CA LYS A 39 12.39 0.06 13.41
C LYS A 39 13.19 1.13 12.67
N ASN A 40 14.47 1.25 13.04
CA ASN A 40 15.39 2.09 12.28
C ASN A 40 15.48 1.57 10.84
N VAL A 41 15.01 2.39 9.90
CA VAL A 41 15.15 2.13 8.47
C VAL A 41 16.59 2.44 8.07
N PRO A 42 17.25 1.56 7.29
CA PRO A 42 18.60 1.80 6.79
C PRO A 42 18.71 3.15 6.07
N GLU A 43 19.74 3.92 6.38
CA GLU A 43 19.96 5.24 5.74
C GLU A 43 20.08 5.13 4.22
N PHE A 44 20.58 4.00 3.72
CA PHE A 44 20.59 3.67 2.29
C PHE A 44 19.22 3.89 1.62
N LYS A 45 18.09 3.57 2.25
CA LYS A 45 16.75 3.78 1.65
C LYS A 45 16.40 5.27 1.49
N PHE A 46 16.99 6.14 2.30
CA PHE A 46 16.82 7.60 2.20
C PHE A 46 17.84 8.25 1.25
N THR A 47 19.05 7.69 1.17
CA THR A 47 20.16 8.28 0.40
C THR A 47 20.19 7.77 -1.04
N CYS A 48 19.87 6.49 -1.26
CA CYS A 48 19.88 5.88 -2.58
C CYS A 48 18.73 6.43 -3.43
N ASN A 49 19.07 6.85 -4.66
CA ASN A 49 18.18 7.52 -5.60
C ASN A 49 17.40 8.71 -4.98
N ASN A 50 18.03 9.43 -4.05
CA ASN A 50 17.45 10.55 -3.30
C ASN A 50 16.19 10.16 -2.49
N GLY A 51 16.12 8.88 -2.08
CA GLY A 51 15.01 8.27 -1.38
C GLY A 51 13.79 8.02 -2.26
N LYS A 52 13.88 8.17 -3.58
CA LYS A 52 12.76 7.95 -4.51
C LYS A 52 13.00 6.66 -5.30
N TYR A 53 12.12 5.68 -5.20
CA TYR A 53 12.17 4.49 -6.05
C TYR A 53 10.91 4.38 -6.88
N GLU A 54 11.06 4.05 -8.16
CA GLU A 54 9.94 3.69 -9.01
C GLU A 54 9.49 2.28 -8.65
N LEU A 55 8.23 2.12 -8.22
CA LEU A 55 7.64 0.81 -7.97
C LEU A 55 7.08 0.22 -9.26
N ILE A 56 6.27 1.01 -9.95
CA ILE A 56 5.60 0.58 -11.18
C ILE A 56 5.29 1.76 -12.07
N ARG A 57 5.29 1.54 -13.38
CA ARG A 57 5.02 2.54 -14.43
C ARG A 57 3.92 2.06 -15.35
N ASN A 58 3.43 2.96 -16.20
CA ASN A 58 2.42 2.68 -17.23
C ASN A 58 1.04 2.29 -16.67
N LEU A 59 0.61 3.00 -15.62
CA LEU A 59 -0.65 2.78 -14.89
C LEU A 59 -1.91 3.07 -15.71
N GLN A 60 -1.82 3.93 -16.73
CA GLN A 60 -2.94 4.21 -17.63
C GLN A 60 -3.35 2.99 -18.46
N SER A 61 -2.43 2.06 -18.72
CA SER A 61 -2.76 0.86 -19.50
C SER A 61 -3.68 -0.10 -18.76
N ASP A 62 -3.50 -0.24 -17.44
CA ASP A 62 -4.35 -1.13 -16.64
C ASP A 62 -4.40 -0.68 -15.16
N LYS A 63 -5.62 -0.57 -14.62
CA LYS A 63 -5.84 -0.22 -13.20
C LYS A 63 -5.29 -1.29 -12.26
N LYS A 64 -5.17 -2.55 -12.69
CA LYS A 64 -4.56 -3.63 -11.92
C LYS A 64 -3.08 -3.38 -11.63
N ILE A 65 -2.38 -2.66 -12.52
CA ILE A 65 -0.98 -2.25 -12.29
C ILE A 65 -0.93 -1.32 -11.07
N PHE A 66 -1.90 -0.42 -10.90
CA PHE A 66 -2.00 0.44 -9.71
C PHE A 66 -2.18 -0.38 -8.44
N PHE A 67 -3.09 -1.35 -8.45
CA PHE A 67 -3.31 -2.24 -7.30
C PHE A 67 -2.05 -3.05 -6.98
N SER A 68 -1.35 -3.55 -8.01
CA SER A 68 -0.09 -4.27 -7.86
C SER A 68 1.01 -3.40 -7.26
N GLY A 69 1.12 -2.13 -7.68
CA GLY A 69 2.06 -1.17 -7.09
C GLY A 69 1.79 -0.90 -5.61
N ILE A 70 0.51 -0.82 -5.20
CA ILE A 70 0.15 -0.73 -3.79
C ILE A 70 0.53 -2.01 -3.04
N CYS A 71 0.30 -3.19 -3.60
CA CYS A 71 0.75 -4.45 -3.00
C CYS A 71 2.27 -4.49 -2.78
N GLN A 72 3.06 -4.01 -3.74
CA GLN A 72 4.51 -3.90 -3.59
C GLN A 72 4.89 -2.92 -2.48
N PHE A 73 4.20 -1.79 -2.38
CA PHE A 73 4.41 -0.83 -1.29
C PHE A 73 4.10 -1.44 0.09
N ILE A 74 3.03 -2.22 0.20
CA ILE A 74 2.69 -2.98 1.42
C ILE A 74 3.77 -4.01 1.75
N LYS A 75 4.34 -4.68 0.74
CA LYS A 75 5.45 -5.61 0.95
C LYS A 75 6.69 -4.91 1.51
N GLU A 76 7.05 -3.74 0.98
CA GLU A 76 8.14 -2.93 1.52
C GLU A 76 7.87 -2.54 2.98
N ALA A 77 6.62 -2.16 3.30
CA ALA A 77 6.21 -1.84 4.66
C ALA A 77 6.40 -3.04 5.61
N ARG A 78 6.04 -4.25 5.17
CA ARG A 78 6.25 -5.47 5.96
C ARG A 78 7.73 -5.78 6.17
N ASP A 79 8.55 -5.63 5.13
CA ASP A 79 10.00 -5.91 5.17
C ASP A 79 10.71 -5.09 6.26
N ILE A 80 10.39 -3.80 6.34
CA ILE A 80 10.91 -2.90 7.37
C ILE A 80 10.20 -3.02 8.72
N LYS A 81 9.24 -3.95 8.85
CA LYS A 81 8.31 -4.09 10.00
C LYS A 81 7.59 -2.77 10.34
N GLY A 82 7.17 -2.04 9.32
CA GLY A 82 6.47 -0.77 9.43
C GLY A 82 4.96 -0.94 9.51
N LYS A 83 4.30 0.11 10.03
CA LYS A 83 2.85 0.25 9.97
C LYS A 83 2.46 1.00 8.71
N ILE A 84 1.45 0.53 8.02
CA ILE A 84 0.91 1.21 6.85
C ILE A 84 -0.31 2.03 7.23
N THR A 85 -0.42 3.24 6.69
CA THR A 85 -1.52 4.17 6.93
C THR A 85 -2.07 4.63 5.60
N LEU A 86 -3.39 4.51 5.45
CA LEU A 86 -4.10 5.01 4.28
C LEU A 86 -4.27 6.53 4.43
N LEU A 87 -3.71 7.31 3.51
CA LEU A 87 -3.83 8.77 3.59
C LEU A 87 -5.16 9.26 3.00
N PRO A 88 -5.77 10.31 3.56
CA PRO A 88 -7.07 10.83 3.10
C PRO A 88 -7.03 11.37 1.67
N TYR A 89 -5.84 11.69 1.15
CA TYR A 89 -5.66 12.11 -0.24
C TYR A 89 -6.07 11.02 -1.23
N LEU A 90 -5.82 9.73 -0.93
CA LEU A 90 -6.23 8.63 -1.80
C LEU A 90 -7.76 8.52 -1.92
N GLU A 91 -8.51 8.88 -0.87
CA GLU A 91 -9.98 8.80 -0.90
C GLU A 91 -10.67 10.05 -1.43
N ASN A 92 -10.16 11.24 -1.09
CA ASN A 92 -10.82 12.51 -1.39
C ASN A 92 -10.14 13.29 -2.53
N GLY A 93 -8.84 13.12 -2.72
CA GLY A 93 -8.05 13.86 -3.71
C GLY A 93 -7.70 13.06 -4.96
N PHE A 94 -7.74 11.73 -4.90
CA PHE A 94 -7.34 10.86 -6.00
C PHE A 94 -8.56 10.25 -6.73
N PRO A 95 -8.56 10.21 -8.07
CA PRO A 95 -9.70 9.70 -8.84
C PRO A 95 -9.91 8.19 -8.71
N ILE A 96 -8.87 7.44 -8.31
CA ILE A 96 -8.91 5.98 -8.16
C ILE A 96 -9.04 5.63 -6.68
N LYS A 97 -10.23 5.20 -6.26
CA LYS A 97 -10.49 4.74 -4.90
C LYS A 97 -10.27 3.24 -4.77
N VAL A 98 -9.62 2.82 -3.69
CA VAL A 98 -9.28 1.42 -3.43
C VAL A 98 -9.51 1.05 -1.97
N ASN A 99 -9.84 -0.22 -1.75
CA ASN A 99 -9.93 -0.84 -0.44
C ASN A 99 -8.77 -1.82 -0.26
N ILE A 100 -8.03 -1.67 0.83
CA ILE A 100 -6.93 -2.56 1.17
C ILE A 100 -7.41 -3.50 2.28
N TYR A 101 -7.22 -4.80 2.08
CA TYR A 101 -7.55 -5.85 3.03
C TYR A 101 -6.28 -6.62 3.39
N PHE A 102 -6.18 -7.02 4.65
CA PHE A 102 -5.11 -7.84 5.19
C PHE A 102 -5.66 -9.15 5.74
N LEU A 103 -4.93 -10.24 5.52
CA LEU A 103 -5.24 -11.55 6.06
C LEU A 103 -4.24 -11.88 7.17
N LYS A 104 -4.75 -12.20 8.36
CA LYS A 104 -3.97 -12.65 9.51
C LYS A 104 -4.52 -13.96 10.04
N GLY A 105 -3.81 -15.05 9.79
CA GLY A 105 -4.32 -16.41 9.88
C GLY A 105 -5.52 -16.58 8.95
N ASN A 106 -6.71 -16.64 9.55
CA ASN A 106 -7.97 -16.68 8.82
C ASN A 106 -8.78 -15.39 8.94
N ASN A 107 -8.32 -14.36 9.65
CA ASN A 107 -9.08 -13.13 9.86
C ASN A 107 -8.77 -12.11 8.76
N VAL A 108 -9.82 -11.56 8.16
CA VAL A 108 -9.72 -10.50 7.17
C VAL A 108 -9.96 -9.16 7.85
N VAL A 109 -9.01 -8.24 7.71
CA VAL A 109 -9.07 -6.89 8.28
C VAL A 109 -8.96 -5.87 7.17
N GLN A 110 -9.92 -4.96 7.07
CA GLN A 110 -9.90 -3.86 6.14
C GLN A 110 -9.13 -2.67 6.73
N LEU A 111 -8.25 -2.06 5.94
CA LEU A 111 -7.59 -0.80 6.28
C LEU A 111 -8.55 0.37 6.08
N LYS A 112 -8.77 1.18 7.11
CA LYS A 112 -9.49 2.44 6.97
C LYS A 112 -8.54 3.61 6.78
N SER A 113 -9.07 4.64 6.15
CA SER A 113 -8.45 5.95 5.97
C SER A 113 -8.09 6.59 7.30
N GLY A 114 -6.84 7.05 7.40
CA GLY A 114 -6.29 7.64 8.62
C GLY A 114 -5.90 6.63 9.70
N GLU A 115 -6.22 5.35 9.55
CA GLU A 115 -5.81 4.31 10.50
C GLU A 115 -4.46 3.71 10.11
N SER A 116 -3.57 3.59 11.09
CA SER A 116 -2.30 2.87 10.95
C SER A 116 -2.51 1.39 11.27
N PHE A 117 -2.20 0.51 10.34
CA PHE A 117 -2.29 -0.93 10.50
C PHE A 117 -0.91 -1.58 10.56
N ASP A 118 -0.77 -2.55 11.46
CA ASP A 118 0.47 -3.27 11.66
C ASP A 118 0.52 -4.51 10.77
N LEU A 119 1.58 -4.62 9.96
CA LEU A 119 1.76 -5.73 9.02
C LEU A 119 2.45 -6.96 9.66
N GLU A 120 2.71 -6.92 10.96
CA GLU A 120 3.31 -8.02 11.70
C GLU A 120 2.36 -9.22 11.80
N GLY A 121 2.83 -10.36 11.29
CA GLY A 121 2.07 -11.60 11.22
C GLY A 121 0.96 -11.59 10.18
N VAL A 122 1.01 -10.68 9.19
CA VAL A 122 0.12 -10.73 8.03
C VAL A 122 0.60 -11.82 7.06
N ASP A 123 -0.33 -12.68 6.65
CA ASP A 123 -0.13 -13.81 5.73
C ASP A 123 -0.35 -13.41 4.26
N ALA A 124 -1.26 -12.48 4.01
CA ALA A 124 -1.54 -11.95 2.68
C ALA A 124 -2.15 -10.55 2.75
N SER A 125 -2.00 -9.78 1.69
CA SER A 125 -2.65 -8.48 1.50
C SER A 125 -3.29 -8.42 0.13
N THR A 126 -4.41 -7.73 0.03
CA THR A 126 -5.14 -7.55 -1.22
C THR A 126 -5.61 -6.11 -1.37
N VAL A 127 -5.54 -5.60 -2.59
CA VAL A 127 -6.00 -4.28 -2.98
C VAL A 127 -7.11 -4.45 -4.00
N LEU A 128 -8.31 -3.97 -3.66
CA LEU A 128 -9.51 -4.05 -4.47
C LEU A 128 -9.99 -2.65 -4.87
N PRO A 129 -10.70 -2.51 -5.98
CA PRO A 129 -11.40 -1.27 -6.31
C PRO A 129 -12.48 -0.96 -5.26
N TYR A 130 -12.72 0.34 -5.02
CA TYR A 130 -13.80 0.80 -4.16
C TYR A 130 -15.16 0.32 -4.70
N GLY A 131 -15.95 -0.33 -3.84
CA GLY A 131 -17.23 -0.95 -4.21
C GLY A 131 -17.21 -2.48 -4.20
N SER A 132 -16.03 -3.11 -4.14
CA SER A 132 -15.96 -4.56 -3.95
C SER A 132 -16.29 -4.96 -2.51
N SER A 133 -17.37 -5.73 -2.33
CA SER A 133 -17.74 -6.39 -1.07
C SER A 133 -17.16 -7.81 -0.96
N SER A 134 -16.37 -8.24 -1.95
CA SER A 134 -15.91 -9.62 -2.10
C SER A 134 -15.03 -10.12 -0.95
N LEU A 135 -14.37 -9.20 -0.23
CA LEU A 135 -13.54 -9.46 0.94
C LEU A 135 -14.09 -8.80 2.23
N GLN A 136 -15.34 -8.31 2.22
CA GLN A 136 -16.04 -7.85 3.43
C GLN A 136 -16.57 -9.04 4.24
N VAL A 137 -15.67 -9.93 4.63
CA VAL A 137 -15.95 -11.09 5.46
C VAL A 137 -15.10 -11.02 6.73
N LYS A 138 -15.55 -11.64 7.82
CA LYS A 138 -14.75 -11.69 9.06
C LYS A 138 -13.55 -12.63 8.90
N THR A 139 -13.78 -13.76 8.23
CA THR A 139 -12.76 -14.80 8.06
C THR A 139 -12.76 -15.39 6.67
N MET A 140 -11.58 -15.75 6.16
CA MET A 140 -11.38 -16.32 4.83
C MET A 140 -10.09 -17.15 4.79
N SER A 141 -10.03 -18.17 3.94
CA SER A 141 -8.79 -18.91 3.70
C SER A 141 -7.83 -18.13 2.81
N LYS A 142 -6.52 -18.35 2.97
CA LYS A 142 -5.46 -17.68 2.20
C LYS A 142 -5.62 -17.84 0.70
N ASP A 143 -5.88 -19.05 0.22
CA ASP A 143 -6.08 -19.33 -1.21
C ASP A 143 -7.26 -18.56 -1.79
N MET A 144 -8.39 -18.52 -1.06
CA MET A 144 -9.58 -17.82 -1.52
C MET A 144 -9.37 -16.29 -1.48
N PHE A 145 -8.70 -15.79 -0.45
CA PHE A 145 -8.37 -14.37 -0.28
C PHE A 145 -7.48 -13.84 -1.42
N VAL A 146 -6.41 -14.58 -1.73
CA VAL A 146 -5.48 -14.28 -2.83
C VAL A 146 -6.17 -14.45 -4.18
N GLY A 147 -6.96 -15.53 -4.36
CA GLY A 147 -7.70 -15.80 -5.58
C GLY A 147 -8.69 -14.69 -5.94
N LYS A 148 -9.53 -14.28 -4.99
CA LYS A 148 -10.45 -13.13 -5.19
C LYS A 148 -9.70 -11.84 -5.45
N GLY A 149 -8.62 -11.61 -4.69
CA GLY A 149 -7.79 -10.44 -4.84
C GLY A 149 -7.19 -10.27 -6.24
N ASN A 150 -6.65 -11.34 -6.82
CA ASN A 150 -6.10 -11.31 -8.18
C ASN A 150 -7.19 -11.24 -9.27
N SER A 151 -8.39 -11.77 -8.99
CA SER A 151 -9.52 -11.71 -9.92
C SER A 151 -9.99 -10.27 -10.15
N GLU A 152 -10.27 -9.55 -9.07
CA GLU A 152 -10.84 -8.20 -9.12
C GLU A 152 -9.80 -7.07 -9.12
N GLY A 153 -8.69 -7.27 -8.43
CA GLY A 153 -7.65 -6.27 -8.24
C GLY A 153 -6.25 -6.87 -8.30
N ALA A 154 -5.50 -6.71 -7.21
CA ALA A 154 -4.21 -7.38 -7.02
C ALA A 154 -4.10 -7.91 -5.59
N SER A 155 -3.40 -9.03 -5.44
CA SER A 155 -3.04 -9.57 -4.12
C SER A 155 -1.57 -9.91 -4.03
N ILE A 156 -1.09 -9.99 -2.81
CA ILE A 156 0.26 -10.41 -2.47
C ILE A 156 0.21 -11.32 -1.26
N SER A 157 0.70 -12.54 -1.42
CA SER A 157 0.91 -13.45 -0.31
C SER A 157 2.32 -13.28 0.24
N PHE A 158 2.45 -13.54 1.53
CA PHE A 158 3.70 -13.52 2.27
C PHE A 158 4.09 -14.90 2.79
#